data_AF-A0A625KH87-F1
#
_entry.id   AF-A0A625KH87-F1
#
_cell.length_a   1.000
_cell.length_b   1.000
_cell.length_c   1.000
_cell.angle_alpha   90.00
_cell.angle_beta   90.00
_cell.angle_gamma   90.00
#
_symmetry.space_group_name_H-M   'P 1'
#
loop_
_entity.id
_entity.type
_entity.pdbx_description
1 polymer ?
#
loop_
_entity_poly.entity_id
_entity_poly.type
_entity_poly.pdbx_seq_one_letter_code
_entity_poly.pdbx_strand_id
1 'polypeptide(L)'
;MNKINKFSIFSITKPGIYTITGSNGSGKTTFIENELKNNTNKVKDVAYFAQKNWKYKTSVEKYLHFPKTNPNLIQKYCELFSVDNYYLEKDIQLLSGGEFVKVELVRTLALDSSIIILDEPTNNLDNKSSEILANILSELAKTKIIYLVSHDTRLEHFFDKTIFVDKDRIEV
;
A
#
# COMPACT_ATOMS: atom_id res chain seq x y z
N MET A 1 -32.57 -3.21 12.12
CA MET A 1 -31.62 -2.15 11.72
C MET A 1 -30.42 -2.21 12.65
N ASN A 2 -29.41 -3.03 12.33
CA ASN A 2 -28.22 -3.13 13.16
C ASN A 2 -27.26 -2.00 12.81
N LYS A 3 -26.80 -1.30 13.86
CA LYS A 3 -25.90 -0.15 13.79
C LYS A 3 -24.66 -0.50 12.95
N ILE A 4 -24.42 0.27 11.89
CA ILE A 4 -23.09 0.40 11.29
C ILE A 4 -22.18 0.88 12.41
N ASN A 5 -21.36 0.00 12.97
CA ASN A 5 -20.30 0.44 13.88
C ASN A 5 -19.43 1.43 13.11
N LYS A 6 -19.34 2.64 13.63
CA LYS A 6 -18.68 3.80 13.01
C LYS A 6 -17.15 3.68 13.16
N PHE A 7 -16.61 2.52 12.79
CA PHE A 7 -15.18 2.27 12.78
C PHE A 7 -14.53 3.12 11.69
N SER A 8 -13.42 3.76 12.03
CA SER A 8 -12.58 4.49 11.09
C SER A 8 -11.16 3.99 11.23
N ILE A 9 -10.46 3.82 10.10
CA ILE A 9 -9.04 3.44 10.12
C ILE A 9 -8.24 4.48 10.93
N PHE A 10 -8.60 5.76 10.83
CA PHE A 10 -7.94 6.85 11.55
C PHE A 10 -8.20 6.91 13.06
N SER A 11 -8.92 5.93 13.63
CA SER A 11 -9.07 5.77 15.07
C SER A 11 -7.92 4.97 15.71
N ILE A 12 -7.15 4.24 14.90
CA ILE A 12 -5.99 3.48 15.34
C ILE A 12 -4.80 4.41 15.48
N THR A 13 -4.07 4.29 16.60
CA THR A 13 -2.91 5.12 16.92
C THR A 13 -1.63 4.32 17.18
N LYS A 14 -1.74 3.01 17.41
CA LYS A 14 -0.60 2.14 17.69
C LYS A 14 0.04 1.68 16.36
N PRO A 15 1.37 1.81 16.18
CA PRO A 15 2.08 1.17 15.07
C PRO A 15 1.80 -0.33 15.00
N GLY A 16 1.80 -0.87 13.78
CA GLY A 16 1.49 -2.27 13.52
C GLY A 16 0.92 -2.49 12.13
N ILE A 17 0.66 -3.76 11.81
CA ILE A 17 0.00 -4.18 10.57
C ILE A 17 -1.45 -4.58 10.88
N TYR A 18 -2.36 -3.85 10.27
CA TYR A 18 -3.80 -4.00 10.39
C TYR A 18 -4.35 -4.53 9.07
N THR A 19 -4.79 -5.79 9.06
CA THR A 19 -5.25 -6.43 7.84
C THR A 19 -6.71 -6.11 7.58
N ILE A 20 -7.05 -5.72 6.36
CA ILE A 20 -8.43 -5.54 5.91
C ILE A 20 -8.80 -6.75 5.05
N THR A 21 -9.72 -7.57 5.54
CA THR A 21 -10.14 -8.80 4.87
C THR A 21 -11.66 -8.84 4.64
N GLY A 22 -12.09 -9.73 3.75
CA GLY A 22 -13.47 -9.86 3.29
C GLY A 22 -13.53 -10.48 1.90
N SER A 23 -14.67 -11.08 1.56
CA SER A 23 -14.90 -11.72 0.24
C SER A 23 -14.67 -10.76 -0.93
N ASN A 24 -14.42 -11.28 -2.13
CA ASN A 24 -14.37 -10.44 -3.34
C ASN A 24 -15.70 -9.72 -3.54
N GLY A 25 -15.66 -8.41 -3.76
CA GLY A 25 -16.86 -7.57 -3.88
C GLY A 25 -17.52 -7.17 -2.54
N SER A 26 -16.89 -7.43 -1.40
CA SER A 26 -17.33 -6.97 -0.07
C SER A 26 -17.24 -5.44 0.12
N GLY A 27 -16.43 -4.75 -0.69
CA GLY A 27 -16.27 -3.30 -0.63
C GLY A 27 -15.01 -2.82 0.08
N LYS A 28 -13.97 -3.65 0.25
CA LYS A 28 -12.68 -3.27 0.90
C LYS A 28 -12.07 -1.99 0.32
N THR A 29 -11.86 -1.94 -1.00
CA THR A 29 -11.35 -0.75 -1.72
C THR A 29 -12.29 0.45 -1.54
N THR A 30 -13.60 0.25 -1.65
CA THR A 30 -14.60 1.31 -1.46
C THR A 30 -14.56 1.87 -0.03
N PHE A 31 -14.37 1.01 0.97
CA PHE A 31 -14.22 1.42 2.36
C PHE A 31 -12.98 2.30 2.55
N ILE A 32 -11.82 1.86 2.04
CA ILE A 32 -10.57 2.64 2.09
C ILE A 32 -10.75 3.99 1.40
N GLU A 33 -11.27 4.01 0.18
CA GLU A 33 -11.48 5.25 -0.57
C GLU A 33 -12.43 6.20 0.15
N ASN A 34 -13.50 5.69 0.76
CA ASN A 34 -14.44 6.50 1.53
C ASN A 34 -13.78 7.07 2.80
N GLU A 35 -12.96 6.28 3.50
CA GLU A 35 -12.20 6.76 4.65
C GLU A 35 -11.26 7.91 4.25
N LEU A 36 -10.54 7.77 3.13
CA LEU A 36 -9.67 8.82 2.60
C LEU A 36 -10.47 10.08 2.20
N LYS A 37 -11.60 9.92 1.50
CA LYS A 37 -12.45 11.04 1.08
C LYS A 37 -13.05 11.80 2.27
N ASN A 38 -13.47 11.09 3.32
CA ASN A 38 -14.16 11.68 4.47
C ASN A 38 -13.22 12.29 5.52
N ASN A 39 -11.92 11.97 5.50
CA ASN A 39 -10.94 12.40 6.50
C ASN A 39 -9.81 13.25 5.91
N THR A 40 -10.12 14.18 5.00
CA THR A 40 -9.15 14.96 4.20
C THR A 40 -8.03 15.63 5.01
N ASN A 41 -8.30 16.09 6.23
CA ASN A 41 -7.28 16.68 7.10
C ASN A 41 -6.19 15.69 7.56
N LYS A 42 -6.55 14.40 7.71
CA LYS A 42 -5.63 13.34 8.12
C LYS A 42 -4.90 12.68 6.94
N VAL A 43 -5.44 12.78 5.73
CA VAL A 43 -4.86 12.18 4.51
C VAL A 43 -3.50 12.79 4.12
N LYS A 44 -3.15 13.97 4.65
CA LYS A 44 -1.87 14.63 4.33
C LYS A 44 -0.63 13.79 4.65
N ASP A 45 -0.77 12.83 5.56
CA ASP A 45 0.28 11.91 6.02
C ASP A 45 -0.14 10.44 5.79
N VAL A 46 -0.72 10.16 4.61
CA VAL A 46 -1.07 8.82 4.16
C VAL A 46 -0.36 8.51 2.85
N ALA A 47 0.31 7.36 2.77
CA ALA A 47 0.78 6.76 1.53
C ALA A 47 -0.23 5.67 1.11
N TYR A 48 -0.77 5.74 -0.10
CA TYR A 48 -1.78 4.78 -0.57
C TYR A 48 -1.34 4.13 -1.89
N PHE A 49 -1.15 2.81 -1.84
CA PHE A 49 -1.04 1.95 -3.02
C PHE A 49 -2.44 1.44 -3.35
N ALA A 50 -3.02 1.94 -4.44
CA ALA A 50 -4.35 1.51 -4.87
C ALA A 50 -4.28 0.21 -5.67
N GLN A 51 -5.35 -0.59 -5.65
CA GLN A 51 -5.44 -1.82 -6.46
C GLN A 51 -5.37 -1.52 -7.97
N LYS A 52 -5.88 -0.36 -8.40
CA LYS A 52 -5.83 0.11 -9.80
C LYS A 52 -4.94 1.34 -9.90
N ASN A 53 -3.75 1.15 -10.47
CA ASN A 53 -2.82 2.23 -10.79
C ASN A 53 -2.74 2.43 -12.30
N TRP A 54 -2.78 3.68 -12.73
CA TRP A 54 -2.68 4.03 -14.15
C TRP A 54 -1.24 4.35 -14.53
N LYS A 55 -0.82 3.88 -15.71
CA LYS A 55 0.48 4.24 -16.29
C LYS A 55 0.36 5.59 -17.00
N TYR A 56 1.08 6.58 -16.49
CA TYR A 56 1.24 7.89 -17.11
C TYR A 56 2.32 7.86 -18.20
N LYS A 57 2.29 8.78 -19.15
CA LYS A 57 3.36 8.88 -20.15
C LYS A 57 4.55 9.67 -19.58
N THR A 58 5.46 8.97 -18.90
CA THR A 58 6.65 9.55 -18.25
C THR A 58 7.70 8.47 -18.00
N SER A 59 8.96 8.87 -17.85
CA SER A 59 10.02 7.98 -17.39
C SER A 59 9.81 7.53 -15.94
N VAL A 60 10.30 6.35 -15.58
CA VAL A 60 10.30 5.83 -14.19
C VAL A 60 10.97 6.81 -13.24
N GLU A 61 12.12 7.39 -13.59
CA GLU A 61 12.84 8.35 -12.74
C GLU A 61 11.94 9.52 -12.32
N LYS A 62 11.41 10.26 -13.29
CA LYS A 62 10.45 11.35 -13.07
C LYS A 62 9.21 10.92 -12.28
N TYR A 63 8.75 9.69 -12.48
CA TYR A 63 7.61 9.15 -11.75
C TYR A 63 7.91 8.96 -10.25
N LEU A 64 9.10 8.43 -9.93
CA LEU A 64 9.58 8.22 -8.56
C LEU A 64 9.88 9.55 -7.85
N HIS A 65 10.48 10.51 -8.56
CA HIS A 65 10.84 11.84 -8.05
C HIS A 65 9.67 12.84 -8.08
N PHE A 66 8.48 12.39 -7.65
CA PHE A 66 7.31 13.25 -7.48
C PHE A 66 7.40 14.08 -6.17
N PRO A 67 6.80 15.29 -6.07
CA PRO A 67 6.80 16.05 -4.83
C PRO A 67 6.40 15.22 -3.59
N LYS A 68 7.16 15.38 -2.51
CA LYS A 68 7.05 14.69 -1.20
C LYS A 68 7.72 13.31 -1.09
N THR A 69 8.22 12.70 -2.17
CA THR A 69 9.00 11.47 -2.01
C THR A 69 10.40 11.78 -1.45
N ASN A 70 10.90 10.88 -0.60
CA ASN A 70 12.23 10.96 -0.01
C ASN A 70 13.26 10.28 -0.94
N PRO A 71 14.22 11.03 -1.52
CA PRO A 71 15.18 10.46 -2.47
C PRO A 71 16.01 9.29 -1.91
N ASN A 72 16.36 9.32 -0.62
CA ASN A 72 17.12 8.22 0.00
C ASN A 72 16.28 6.95 0.10
N LEU A 73 14.96 7.09 0.33
CA LEU A 73 14.04 5.95 0.33
C LEU A 73 13.77 5.45 -1.09
N ILE A 74 13.71 6.33 -2.09
CA ILE A 74 13.65 5.91 -3.50
C ILE A 74 14.84 5.02 -3.81
N GLN A 75 16.06 5.49 -3.52
CA GLN A 75 17.27 4.72 -3.77
C GLN A 75 17.23 3.37 -3.05
N LYS A 76 16.97 3.36 -1.74
CA LYS A 76 16.87 2.15 -0.92
C LYS A 76 15.87 1.14 -1.50
N TYR A 77 14.66 1.58 -1.84
CA TYR A 77 13.63 0.66 -2.32
C TYR A 77 13.85 0.24 -3.78
N CYS A 78 14.43 1.09 -4.62
CA CYS A 78 14.90 0.70 -5.95
C CYS A 78 15.92 -0.44 -5.88
N GLU A 79 16.92 -0.32 -5.01
CA GLU A 79 17.92 -1.38 -4.79
C GLU A 79 17.25 -2.68 -4.33
N LEU A 80 16.37 -2.62 -3.33
CA LEU A 80 15.66 -3.79 -2.81
C LEU A 80 14.78 -4.47 -3.86
N PHE A 81 13.99 -3.71 -4.62
CA PHE A 81 13.12 -4.26 -5.66
C PHE A 81 13.83 -4.52 -7.01
N SER A 82 15.14 -4.30 -7.09
CA SER A 82 15.93 -4.42 -8.32
C SER A 82 15.41 -3.54 -9.46
N VAL A 83 14.96 -2.32 -9.14
CA VAL A 83 14.66 -1.25 -10.11
C VAL A 83 15.97 -0.53 -10.42
N ASP A 84 16.76 -1.11 -11.31
CA ASP A 84 18.08 -0.59 -11.72
C ASP A 84 18.00 0.61 -12.69
N ASN A 85 19.17 1.14 -13.06
CA ASN A 85 19.28 2.29 -13.97
C ASN A 85 18.64 2.06 -15.34
N TYR A 86 18.62 0.82 -15.84
CA TYR A 86 17.98 0.50 -17.11
C TYR A 86 16.45 0.65 -17.01
N TYR A 87 15.87 0.48 -15.83
CA TYR A 87 14.47 0.80 -15.59
C TYR A 87 14.19 2.29 -15.49
N LEU A 88 15.10 3.07 -14.87
CA LEU A 88 14.87 4.49 -14.58
C LEU A 88 14.57 5.34 -15.83
N GLU A 89 15.23 5.03 -16.95
CA GLU A 89 15.06 5.75 -18.22
C GLU A 89 13.83 5.30 -19.02
N LYS A 90 13.23 4.15 -18.69
CA LYS A 90 12.07 3.63 -19.43
C LYS A 90 10.81 4.43 -19.15
N ASP A 91 9.96 4.55 -20.17
CA ASP A 91 8.58 5.02 -19.99
C ASP A 91 7.79 3.98 -19.18
N ILE A 92 7.07 4.41 -18.15
CA ILE A 92 6.27 3.52 -17.30
C ILE A 92 5.18 2.78 -18.09
N GLN A 93 4.75 3.31 -19.23
CA GLN A 93 3.82 2.63 -20.15
C GLN A 93 4.38 1.32 -20.72
N LEU A 94 5.70 1.23 -20.84
CA LEU A 94 6.41 0.08 -21.42
C LEU A 94 6.74 -1.02 -20.41
N LEU A 95 6.57 -0.76 -19.11
CA LEU A 95 6.83 -1.76 -18.07
C LEU A 95 5.83 -2.92 -18.17
N SER A 96 6.24 -4.12 -17.80
CA SER A 96 5.30 -5.22 -17.51
C SER A 96 4.42 -4.89 -16.29
N GLY A 97 3.42 -5.72 -16.02
CA GLY A 97 2.57 -5.57 -14.83
C GLY A 97 3.38 -5.61 -13.52
N GLY A 98 4.25 -6.63 -13.38
CA GLY A 98 5.08 -6.79 -12.17
C GLY A 98 6.14 -5.70 -12.00
N GLU A 99 6.78 -5.26 -13.10
CA GLU A 99 7.75 -4.15 -13.04
C GLU A 99 7.08 -2.84 -12.61
N PHE A 100 5.88 -2.56 -13.14
CA PHE A 100 5.12 -1.39 -12.73
C PHE A 100 4.70 -1.44 -11.26
N VAL A 101 4.28 -2.62 -10.76
CA VAL A 101 3.96 -2.80 -9.33
C VAL A 101 5.18 -2.51 -8.44
N LYS A 102 6.38 -2.97 -8.82
CA LYS A 102 7.61 -2.66 -8.09
C LYS A 102 7.88 -1.15 -8.05
N VAL A 103 7.80 -0.48 -9.20
CA VAL A 103 7.97 0.99 -9.29
C VAL A 103 6.94 1.72 -8.43
N GLU A 104 5.69 1.27 -8.42
CA GLU A 104 4.63 1.88 -7.62
C GLU A 104 4.81 1.65 -6.12
N LEU A 105 5.30 0.48 -5.72
CA LEU A 105 5.68 0.20 -4.33
C LEU A 105 6.83 1.11 -3.88
N VAL A 106 7.88 1.25 -4.69
CA VAL A 106 8.98 2.18 -4.41
C VAL A 106 8.42 3.59 -4.20
N ARG A 107 7.60 4.08 -5.13
CA ARG A 107 7.01 5.42 -5.05
C ARG A 107 6.17 5.60 -3.78
N THR A 108 5.29 4.64 -3.49
CA THR A 108 4.39 4.69 -2.34
C THR A 108 5.17 4.70 -1.03
N LEU A 109 6.12 3.77 -0.86
CA LEU A 109 6.92 3.64 0.35
C LEU A 109 7.87 4.84 0.53
N ALA A 110 8.33 5.45 -0.55
CA ALA A 110 9.18 6.63 -0.51
C ALA A 110 8.44 7.91 -0.09
N LEU A 111 7.11 7.93 -0.01
CA LEU A 111 6.36 9.06 0.58
C LEU A 111 6.64 9.22 2.08
N ASP A 112 7.19 8.19 2.73
CA ASP A 112 7.58 8.17 4.14
C ASP A 112 6.46 8.51 5.14
N SER A 113 5.20 8.39 4.73
CA SER A 113 4.04 8.70 5.55
C SER A 113 3.96 7.86 6.84
N SER A 114 3.34 8.40 7.90
CA SER A 114 3.10 7.66 9.15
C SER A 114 2.04 6.56 9.02
N ILE A 115 1.09 6.74 8.10
CA ILE A 115 0.09 5.76 7.73
C ILE A 115 0.35 5.28 6.30
N ILE A 116 0.41 3.96 6.12
CA ILE A 116 0.58 3.32 4.82
C ILE A 116 -0.63 2.42 4.57
N ILE A 117 -1.26 2.54 3.41
CA ILE A 117 -2.37 1.68 3.00
C ILE A 117 -1.97 0.98 1.71
N LEU A 118 -2.04 -0.35 1.70
CA LEU A 118 -1.71 -1.17 0.55
C LEU A 118 -2.92 -2.04 0.17
N ASP A 119 -3.51 -1.77 -1.00
CA ASP A 119 -4.65 -2.51 -1.50
C ASP A 119 -4.21 -3.58 -2.52
N GLU A 120 -4.12 -4.83 -2.07
CA GLU A 120 -3.64 -6.01 -2.80
C GLU A 120 -2.25 -5.81 -3.49
N PRO A 121 -1.22 -5.38 -2.74
CA PRO A 121 0.07 -4.98 -3.31
C PRO A 121 0.89 -6.14 -3.90
N THR A 122 0.54 -7.39 -3.57
CA THR A 122 1.25 -8.59 -4.04
C THR A 122 0.75 -9.09 -5.38
N ASN A 123 -0.34 -8.53 -5.91
CA ASN A 123 -0.84 -8.88 -7.24
C ASN A 123 0.22 -8.58 -8.30
N ASN A 124 0.58 -9.57 -9.11
CA ASN A 124 1.63 -9.51 -10.13
C ASN A 124 3.07 -9.35 -9.60
N LEU A 125 3.31 -9.46 -8.29
CA LEU A 125 4.67 -9.61 -7.77
C LEU A 125 5.15 -11.06 -7.88
N ASP A 126 6.43 -11.23 -8.22
CA ASP A 126 7.11 -12.50 -8.02
C ASP A 126 7.29 -12.80 -6.52
N ASN A 127 7.56 -14.07 -6.20
CA ASN A 127 7.72 -14.52 -4.80
C ASN A 127 8.84 -13.76 -4.07
N LYS A 128 9.97 -13.54 -4.73
CA LYS A 128 11.13 -12.84 -4.14
C LYS A 128 10.75 -11.41 -3.74
N SER A 129 10.03 -10.71 -4.60
CA SER A 129 9.57 -9.34 -4.37
C SER A 129 8.48 -9.27 -3.31
N SER A 130 7.64 -10.30 -3.21
CA SER A 130 6.65 -10.43 -2.13
C SER A 130 7.31 -10.60 -0.77
N GLU A 131 8.36 -11.42 -0.67
CA GLU A 131 9.17 -11.58 0.55
C GLU A 131 9.89 -10.29 0.95
N ILE A 132 10.46 -9.57 -0.03
CA ILE A 132 11.08 -8.26 0.20
C ILE A 132 10.07 -7.27 0.75
N LEU A 133 8.87 -7.21 0.17
CA LEU A 133 7.80 -6.36 0.68
C LEU A 133 7.43 -6.75 2.12
N ALA A 134 7.24 -8.04 2.41
CA ALA A 134 6.92 -8.51 3.76
C ALA A 134 7.95 -8.04 4.80
N ASN A 135 9.24 -8.16 4.49
CA ASN A 135 10.33 -7.70 5.36
C ASN A 135 10.31 -6.17 5.56
N ILE A 136 10.07 -5.41 4.49
CA ILE A 136 9.93 -3.94 4.59
C ILE A 136 8.76 -3.58 5.52
N LEU A 137 7.59 -4.22 5.33
CA LEU A 137 6.41 -3.93 6.15
C LEU A 137 6.63 -4.29 7.61
N SER A 138 7.28 -5.42 7.90
CA SER A 138 7.62 -5.82 9.28
C SER A 138 8.50 -4.78 9.99
N GLU A 139 9.50 -4.23 9.30
CA GLU A 139 10.35 -3.18 9.87
C GLU A 139 9.60 -1.85 10.05
N LEU A 140 8.80 -1.44 9.08
CA LEU A 140 8.02 -0.21 9.16
C LEU A 140 6.94 -0.29 10.26
N ALA A 141 6.34 -1.46 10.48
CA ALA A 141 5.30 -1.69 11.50
C ALA A 141 5.76 -1.36 12.92
N LYS A 142 7.08 -1.35 13.19
CA LYS A 142 7.64 -0.95 14.49
C LYS A 142 7.37 0.52 14.83
N THR A 143 7.15 1.36 13.81
CA THR A 143 7.00 2.83 13.97
C THR A 143 5.82 3.42 13.22
N LYS A 144 5.23 2.69 12.26
CA LYS A 144 4.16 3.16 11.36
C LYS A 144 2.90 2.31 11.50
N ILE A 145 1.77 2.88 11.09
CA ILE A 145 0.49 2.18 10.97
C ILE A 145 0.34 1.72 9.53
N ILE A 146 0.19 0.42 9.32
CA ILE A 146 0.06 -0.18 8.00
C ILE A 146 -1.30 -0.84 7.89
N TYR A 147 -2.08 -0.46 6.89
CA TYR A 147 -3.29 -1.18 6.47
C TYR A 147 -2.96 -2.02 5.25
N LEU A 148 -3.21 -3.32 5.34
CA LEU A 148 -2.93 -4.25 4.26
C LEU A 148 -4.21 -4.97 3.85
N VAL A 149 -4.66 -4.76 2.62
CA VAL A 149 -5.63 -5.65 1.98
C VAL A 149 -4.84 -6.75 1.31
N SER A 150 -4.97 -7.97 1.80
CA SER A 150 -4.29 -9.12 1.22
C SER A 150 -5.07 -10.40 1.46
N HIS A 151 -5.02 -11.29 0.47
CA HIS A 151 -5.47 -12.67 0.56
C HIS A 151 -4.30 -13.65 0.74
N ASP A 152 -3.09 -13.12 0.90
CA ASP A 152 -1.86 -13.90 1.02
C ASP A 152 -1.66 -14.39 2.45
N THR A 153 -1.89 -15.69 2.66
CA THR A 153 -1.75 -16.34 3.97
C THR A 153 -0.31 -16.29 4.50
N ARG A 154 0.69 -16.07 3.64
CA ARG A 154 2.09 -15.90 4.03
C ARG A 154 2.33 -14.60 4.80
N LEU A 155 1.39 -13.66 4.80
CA LEU A 155 1.53 -12.41 5.56
C LEU A 155 0.84 -12.48 6.92
N GLU A 156 0.04 -13.52 7.19
CA GLU A 156 -0.81 -13.62 8.38
C GLU A 156 -0.06 -13.49 9.71
N HIS A 157 1.15 -14.03 9.77
CA HIS A 157 1.97 -14.00 10.98
C HIS A 157 2.52 -12.60 11.33
N PHE A 158 2.38 -11.62 10.44
CA PHE A 158 2.73 -10.23 10.71
C PHE A 158 1.55 -9.40 11.23
N PHE A 159 0.33 -9.94 11.28
CA PHE A 159 -0.87 -9.15 11.54
C PHE A 159 -1.07 -8.91 13.03
N ASP A 160 -1.13 -7.63 13.44
CA ASP A 160 -1.49 -7.24 14.81
C ASP A 160 -3.00 -7.34 15.04
N LYS A 161 -3.80 -7.01 14.01
CA LYS A 161 -5.26 -7.01 14.09
C LYS A 161 -5.90 -7.18 12.72
N THR A 162 -7.07 -7.81 12.68
CA THR A 162 -7.86 -8.01 11.46
C THR A 162 -9.14 -7.18 11.51
N ILE A 163 -9.38 -6.40 10.46
CA ILE A 163 -10.60 -5.64 10.20
C ILE A 163 -11.36 -6.39 9.11
N PHE A 164 -12.50 -6.96 9.46
CA PHE A 164 -13.40 -7.61 8.52
C PHE A 164 -14.35 -6.58 7.92
N VAL A 165 -14.38 -6.51 6.59
CA VAL A 165 -15.28 -5.65 5.82
C VAL A 165 -16.22 -6.53 5.01
N ASP A 166 -17.51 -6.31 5.21
CA ASP A 166 -18.59 -6.83 4.38
C ASP A 166 -19.53 -5.67 3.99
N LYS A 167 -20.37 -5.87 2.97
CA LYS A 167 -21.20 -4.81 2.37
C LYS A 167 -22.02 -4.02 3.39
N ASP A 168 -22.45 -4.69 4.46
CA ASP A 168 -23.33 -4.13 5.48
C ASP A 168 -22.69 -4.01 6.87
N ARG A 169 -21.44 -4.47 7.05
CA ARG A 169 -20.83 -4.59 8.39
C ARG A 169 -19.31 -4.43 8.37
N ILE A 170 -18.80 -3.75 9.38
CA ILE A 170 -17.39 -3.71 9.72
C ILE A 170 -17.21 -4.34 11.11
N GLU A 171 -16.29 -5.30 11.22
CA GLU A 171 -15.91 -5.96 12.48
C GLU A 171 -14.41 -5.80 12.69
N VAL A 172 -13.98 -5.59 13.94
CA VAL A 172 -12.59 -5.27 14.29
C VAL A 172 -12.16 -6.11 15.47
#